data_AF-A0A024TV49-F1
#
_entry.id   AF-A0A024TV49-F1
#
_cell.length_a   1.000
_cell.length_b   1.000
_cell.length_c   1.000
_cell.angle_alpha   90.00
_cell.angle_beta   90.00
_cell.angle_gamma   90.00
#
_symmetry.space_group_name_H-M   'P 1'
#
loop_
_entity.id
_entity.type
_entity.pdbx_description
1 polymer ?
#
loop_
_entity_poly.entity_id
_entity_poly.type
_entity_poly.pdbx_seq_one_letter_code
_entity_poly.pdbx_strand_id
1 'polypeptide(L)'
;MHNFTLTHTLSAIEDTATTDLAAAYDVPTLERVERKVTFSRVGAGQVSIQDTVEMKPGASVDFESVFTPLGTWTPTGAASGLVTSNTGVTVNVCITASALFTIDARVLTSYNVTWTRVGVKVVSTKRSEKVKITVLPGSTACP
;
A
#
# COMPACT_ATOMS: atom_id res chain seq x y z
N MET A 1 -0.77 6.87 24.50
CA MET A 1 -1.86 5.98 24.07
C MET A 1 -2.23 6.42 22.67
N HIS A 2 -2.14 5.53 21.67
CA HIS A 2 -2.47 5.86 20.29
C HIS A 2 -3.98 5.95 20.13
N ASN A 3 -4.49 6.98 19.47
CA ASN A 3 -5.91 7.12 19.14
C ASN A 3 -6.11 6.89 17.66
N PHE A 4 -7.07 6.05 17.29
CA PHE A 4 -7.50 5.95 15.90
C PHE A 4 -8.00 7.31 15.43
N THR A 5 -7.40 7.82 14.36
CA THR A 5 -7.77 9.10 13.76
C THR A 5 -7.96 8.89 12.26
N LEU A 6 -9.12 9.29 11.75
CA LEU A 6 -9.45 9.32 10.32
C LEU A 6 -9.71 10.76 9.89
N THR A 7 -8.97 11.23 8.90
CA THR A 7 -9.19 12.53 8.25
C THR A 7 -9.45 12.31 6.77
N HIS A 8 -10.27 13.17 6.16
CA HIS A 8 -10.56 13.06 4.73
C HIS A 8 -10.77 14.42 4.08
N THR A 9 -10.47 14.49 2.80
CA THR A 9 -10.82 15.60 1.91
C THR A 9 -11.48 14.99 0.69
N LEU A 10 -12.68 15.46 0.34
CA LEU A 10 -13.41 15.01 -0.84
C LEU A 10 -13.57 16.18 -1.80
N SER A 11 -13.46 15.91 -3.09
CA SER A 11 -13.64 16.93 -4.11
C SER A 11 -14.11 16.32 -5.42
N ALA A 12 -14.47 17.18 -6.38
CA ALA A 12 -14.86 16.73 -7.71
C ALA A 12 -13.74 15.97 -8.45
N ILE A 13 -12.46 16.24 -8.12
CA ILE A 13 -11.31 15.69 -8.86
C ILE A 13 -10.49 14.67 -8.06
N GLU A 14 -10.54 14.72 -6.73
CA GLU A 14 -9.71 13.88 -5.86
C GLU A 14 -10.36 13.69 -4.49
N ASP A 15 -10.32 12.46 -3.99
CA ASP A 15 -10.65 12.12 -2.61
C ASP A 15 -9.41 11.60 -1.89
N THR A 16 -9.26 11.98 -0.64
CA THR A 16 -8.19 11.49 0.24
C THR A 16 -8.77 11.04 1.57
N ALA A 17 -8.26 9.93 2.09
CA ALA A 17 -8.52 9.45 3.43
C ALA A 17 -7.18 9.10 4.08
N THR A 18 -6.90 9.66 5.25
CA THR A 18 -5.66 9.43 6.00
C THR A 18 -6.00 8.91 7.38
N THR A 19 -5.39 7.78 7.74
CA THR A 19 -5.64 7.07 8.99
C THR A 19 -4.35 6.79 9.73
N ASP A 20 -4.28 7.15 11.02
CA ASP A 20 -3.23 6.61 11.91
C ASP A 20 -3.69 5.28 12.51
N LEU A 21 -2.94 4.24 12.19
CA LEU A 21 -3.19 2.85 12.53
C LEU A 21 -2.31 2.35 13.68
N ALA A 22 -1.45 3.18 14.28
CA ALA A 22 -0.49 2.73 15.30
C ALA A 22 -1.16 2.03 16.50
N ALA A 23 -2.38 2.44 16.86
CA ALA A 23 -3.16 1.81 17.94
C ALA A 23 -3.55 0.35 17.66
N ALA A 24 -3.55 -0.08 16.39
CA ALA A 24 -3.93 -1.44 15.99
C ALA A 24 -2.76 -2.45 16.10
N TYR A 25 -1.54 -1.99 16.40
CA TYR A 25 -0.34 -2.82 16.44
C TYR A 25 0.27 -2.83 17.84
N ASP A 26 0.48 -4.02 18.39
CA ASP A 26 1.20 -4.21 19.66
C ASP A 26 2.72 -4.20 19.42
N VAL A 27 3.24 -3.02 19.05
CA VAL A 27 4.66 -2.79 18.79
C VAL A 27 5.13 -1.64 19.71
N PRO A 28 5.79 -1.92 20.85
CA PRO A 28 6.14 -0.88 21.84
C PRO A 28 7.04 0.23 21.31
N THR A 29 7.85 -0.07 20.29
CA THR A 29 8.75 0.86 19.62
C THR A 29 8.08 1.63 18.48
N LEU A 30 6.81 1.37 18.17
CA LEU A 30 6.08 2.06 17.12
C LEU A 30 5.51 3.39 17.61
N GLU A 31 5.78 4.44 16.86
CA GLU A 31 5.30 5.78 17.14
C GLU A 31 4.13 6.18 16.23
N ARG A 32 4.18 5.81 14.94
CA ARG A 32 3.10 6.12 13.99
C ARG A 32 3.07 5.13 12.85
N VAL A 33 1.87 4.74 12.40
CA VAL A 33 1.66 4.05 11.11
C VAL A 33 0.52 4.74 10.42
N GLU A 34 0.85 5.65 9.51
CA GLU A 34 -0.15 6.39 8.76
C GLU A 34 -0.38 5.74 7.41
N ARG A 35 -1.64 5.45 7.08
CA ARG A 35 -2.08 5.07 5.74
C ARG A 35 -2.89 6.20 5.13
N LYS A 36 -2.39 6.75 4.02
CA LYS A 36 -3.11 7.69 3.16
C LYS A 36 -3.56 6.99 1.88
N VAL A 37 -4.85 6.97 1.63
CA VAL A 37 -5.44 6.52 0.37
C VAL A 37 -5.93 7.74 -0.41
N THR A 38 -5.50 7.86 -1.66
CA THR A 38 -5.94 8.89 -2.59
C THR A 38 -6.61 8.24 -3.78
N PHE A 39 -7.84 8.67 -4.10
CA PHE A 39 -8.52 8.35 -5.35
C PHE A 39 -8.57 9.60 -6.22
N SER A 40 -7.85 9.59 -7.34
CA SER A 40 -7.85 10.68 -8.30
C SER A 40 -8.74 10.31 -9.49
N ARG A 41 -9.56 11.27 -9.93
CA ARG A 41 -10.42 11.18 -11.12
C ARG A 41 -9.79 11.82 -12.35
N VAL A 42 -8.53 12.27 -12.25
CA VAL A 42 -7.80 12.85 -13.38
C VAL A 42 -7.52 11.78 -14.43
N GLY A 43 -7.77 12.09 -15.70
CA GLY A 43 -7.61 11.14 -16.81
C GLY A 43 -8.54 9.93 -16.66
N ALA A 44 -7.99 8.72 -16.81
CA ALA A 44 -8.74 7.48 -16.59
C ALA A 44 -8.86 7.08 -15.11
N GLY A 45 -8.34 7.93 -14.20
CA GLY A 45 -8.37 7.73 -12.76
C GLY A 45 -7.22 6.86 -12.24
N GLN A 46 -6.91 7.00 -10.95
CA GLN A 46 -5.91 6.19 -10.25
C GLN A 46 -6.20 6.11 -8.75
N VAL A 47 -5.70 5.06 -8.12
CA VAL A 47 -5.69 4.94 -6.65
C VAL A 47 -4.24 4.90 -6.18
N SER A 48 -3.88 5.68 -5.17
CA SER A 48 -2.60 5.51 -4.48
C SER A 48 -2.80 5.23 -3.00
N ILE A 49 -2.12 4.21 -2.50
CA ILE A 49 -2.00 3.89 -1.08
C ILE A 49 -0.58 4.26 -0.68
N GLN A 50 -0.45 5.12 0.32
CA GLN A 50 0.82 5.55 0.86
C GLN A 50 0.85 5.24 2.35
N ASP A 51 1.76 4.37 2.74
CA ASP A 51 2.03 4.05 4.13
C ASP A 51 3.30 4.76 4.58
N THR A 52 3.23 5.42 5.74
CA THR A 52 4.37 6.04 6.41
C THR A 52 4.48 5.45 7.81
N VAL A 53 5.63 4.87 8.11
CA VAL A 53 5.93 4.29 9.43
C VAL A 53 6.97 5.15 10.13
N GLU A 54 6.76 5.38 11.42
CA GLU A 54 7.72 6.04 12.30
C GLU A 54 7.88 5.22 13.58
N MET A 55 9.13 4.93 13.90
CA MET A 55 9.54 4.25 15.12
C MET A 55 9.97 5.28 16.16
N LYS A 56 10.01 4.89 17.44
CA LYS A 56 10.60 5.70 18.51
C LYS A 56 12.11 5.86 18.33
N PRO A 57 12.74 6.89 18.93
CA PRO A 57 14.20 7.05 18.91
C PRO A 57 14.93 5.77 19.34
N GLY A 58 15.95 5.37 18.57
CA GLY A 58 16.75 4.16 18.82
C GLY A 58 16.19 2.87 18.22
N ALA A 59 14.97 2.89 17.64
CA ALA A 59 14.42 1.75 16.92
C ALA A 59 14.56 1.90 15.40
N SER A 60 14.67 0.76 14.72
CA SER A 60 14.76 0.62 13.26
C SER A 60 13.42 0.18 12.66
N VAL A 61 13.18 0.53 11.40
CA VAL A 61 12.00 0.08 10.66
C VAL A 61 12.17 -1.37 10.21
N ASP A 62 11.22 -2.23 10.61
CA ASP A 62 10.87 -3.49 9.93
C ASP A 62 9.35 -3.44 9.70
N PHE A 63 8.95 -3.10 8.49
CA PHE A 63 7.57 -2.77 8.15
C PHE A 63 7.15 -3.43 6.84
N GLU A 64 5.90 -3.89 6.78
CA GLU A 64 5.31 -4.43 5.56
C GLU A 64 4.03 -3.68 5.21
N SER A 65 4.04 -2.97 4.09
CA SER A 65 2.82 -2.43 3.47
C SER A 65 2.11 -3.55 2.72
N VAL A 66 0.78 -3.62 2.82
CA VAL A 66 -0.01 -4.68 2.18
C VAL A 66 -1.14 -4.08 1.37
N PHE A 67 -1.32 -4.62 0.16
CA PHE A 67 -2.54 -4.46 -0.63
C PHE A 67 -3.05 -5.83 -1.10
N THR A 68 -4.37 -5.94 -1.23
CA THR A 68 -5.06 -7.21 -1.53
C THR A 68 -5.95 -7.05 -2.76
N PRO A 69 -5.40 -7.23 -3.97
CA PRO A 69 -6.20 -7.12 -5.18
C PRO A 69 -7.24 -8.25 -5.28
N LEU A 70 -8.42 -7.90 -5.79
CA LEU A 70 -9.40 -8.86 -6.28
C LEU A 70 -9.02 -9.28 -7.70
N GLY A 71 -8.14 -10.28 -7.79
CA GLY A 71 -7.61 -10.79 -9.05
C GLY A 71 -6.26 -11.48 -8.89
N THR A 72 -5.74 -11.94 -10.02
CA THR A 72 -4.42 -12.58 -10.10
C THR A 72 -3.34 -11.51 -10.23
N TRP A 73 -2.37 -11.54 -9.31
CA TRP A 73 -1.14 -10.74 -9.39
C TRP A 73 -0.09 -11.43 -10.27
N THR A 74 0.47 -10.69 -11.23
CA THR A 74 1.61 -11.12 -12.05
C THR A 74 2.72 -10.07 -11.97
N PRO A 75 3.91 -10.37 -11.42
CA PRO A 75 5.02 -9.42 -11.42
C PRO A 75 5.42 -9.04 -12.85
N THR A 76 5.64 -7.74 -13.08
CA THR A 76 6.15 -7.21 -14.36
C THR A 76 7.55 -6.61 -14.22
N GLY A 77 8.04 -6.48 -12.98
CA GLY A 77 9.37 -6.01 -12.63
C GLY A 77 9.59 -6.06 -11.12
N ALA A 78 10.75 -5.57 -10.66
CA ALA A 78 11.09 -5.54 -9.23
C ALA A 78 10.18 -4.61 -8.40
N ALA A 79 9.53 -3.65 -9.06
CA ALA A 79 8.74 -2.59 -8.46
C ALA A 79 7.34 -2.46 -9.09
N SER A 80 6.91 -3.47 -9.86
CA SER A 80 5.66 -3.39 -10.60
C SER A 80 5.00 -4.76 -10.82
N GLY A 81 3.69 -4.74 -11.01
CA GLY A 81 2.94 -5.92 -11.44
C GLY A 81 1.61 -5.58 -12.06
N LEU A 82 1.03 -6.57 -12.72
CA LEU A 82 -0.26 -6.53 -13.35
C LEU A 82 -1.26 -7.28 -12.47
N VAL A 83 -2.40 -6.68 -12.19
CA VAL A 83 -3.55 -7.37 -11.60
C VAL A 83 -4.57 -7.61 -12.70
N THR A 84 -4.98 -8.86 -12.87
CA THR A 84 -6.06 -9.25 -13.80
C THR A 84 -7.25 -9.75 -12.99
N SER A 85 -8.42 -9.11 -13.16
CA SER A 85 -9.67 -9.54 -12.51
C SER A 85 -10.18 -10.85 -13.12
N ASN A 86 -11.20 -11.45 -12.48
CA ASN A 86 -11.92 -12.60 -13.02
C ASN A 86 -12.68 -12.32 -14.33
N THR A 87 -12.96 -11.04 -14.63
CA THR A 87 -13.60 -10.58 -15.87
C THR A 87 -12.59 -10.17 -16.95
N GLY A 88 -11.28 -10.32 -16.70
CA GLY A 88 -10.23 -9.96 -17.64
C GLY A 88 -9.85 -8.47 -17.64
N VAL A 89 -10.40 -7.66 -16.72
CA VAL A 89 -10.00 -6.26 -16.56
C VAL A 89 -8.62 -6.21 -15.91
N THR A 90 -7.72 -5.42 -16.47
CA THR A 90 -6.34 -5.29 -16.00
C THR A 90 -6.05 -3.91 -15.41
N VAL A 91 -5.28 -3.88 -14.32
CA VAL A 91 -4.67 -2.67 -13.76
C VAL A 91 -3.18 -2.88 -13.55
N ASN A 92 -2.39 -1.84 -13.79
CA ASN A 92 -0.97 -1.82 -13.47
C ASN A 92 -0.79 -1.31 -12.04
N VAL A 93 0.14 -1.91 -11.32
CA VAL A 93 0.51 -1.51 -9.97
C VAL A 93 1.98 -1.17 -9.93
N CYS A 94 2.29 0.03 -9.44
CA CYS A 94 3.63 0.57 -9.35
C CYS A 94 3.96 0.85 -7.89
N ILE A 95 5.13 0.41 -7.44
CA ILE A 95 5.54 0.44 -6.05
C ILE A 95 6.82 1.25 -5.93
N THR A 96 6.83 2.22 -5.03
CA THR A 96 8.04 2.96 -4.64
C THR A 96 8.18 2.93 -3.13
N ALA A 97 9.41 2.99 -2.64
CA ALA A 97 9.69 3.12 -1.21
C ALA A 97 10.92 3.99 -0.98
N SER A 98 11.04 4.57 0.22
CA SER A 98 12.19 5.41 0.61
C SER A 98 13.46 4.62 1.01
N ALA A 99 13.35 3.29 1.03
CA ALA A 99 14.44 2.34 1.20
C ALA A 99 14.26 1.13 0.27
N LEU A 100 15.28 0.27 0.20
CA LEU A 100 15.17 -1.00 -0.52
C LEU A 100 14.03 -1.84 0.05
N PHE A 101 13.31 -2.49 -0.85
CA PHE A 101 12.15 -3.30 -0.49
C PHE A 101 12.14 -4.63 -1.25
N THR A 102 11.34 -5.55 -0.73
CA THR A 102 11.03 -6.82 -1.39
C THR A 102 9.51 -6.93 -1.54
N ILE A 103 9.07 -7.65 -2.58
CA ILE A 103 7.66 -7.96 -2.80
C ILE A 103 7.46 -9.44 -2.55
N ASP A 104 6.53 -9.78 -1.67
CA ASP A 104 6.08 -11.15 -1.42
C ASP A 104 4.59 -11.25 -1.72
N ALA A 105 4.24 -12.07 -2.73
CA ALA A 105 2.87 -12.27 -3.14
C ALA A 105 2.42 -13.70 -2.78
N ARG A 106 1.29 -13.81 -2.07
CA ARG A 106 0.71 -15.09 -1.66
C ARG A 106 -0.75 -15.14 -2.03
N VAL A 107 -1.16 -16.23 -2.66
CA VAL A 107 -2.58 -16.54 -2.81
C VAL A 107 -3.10 -17.02 -1.47
N LEU A 108 -4.15 -16.37 -0.97
CA LEU A 108 -4.84 -16.72 0.26
C LEU A 108 -6.25 -17.19 -0.07
N THR A 109 -6.74 -18.12 0.73
CA THR A 109 -8.11 -18.61 0.64
C THR A 109 -8.72 -18.68 2.04
N SER A 110 -9.88 -18.07 2.21
CA SER A 110 -10.68 -18.17 3.45
C SER A 110 -12.16 -17.93 3.12
N TYR A 111 -13.07 -18.54 3.88
CA TYR A 111 -14.53 -18.40 3.69
C TYR A 111 -14.99 -18.57 2.23
N ASN A 112 -14.41 -19.52 1.49
CA ASN A 112 -14.66 -19.75 0.05
C ASN A 112 -14.33 -18.56 -0.88
N VAL A 113 -13.53 -17.60 -0.42
CA VAL A 113 -13.01 -16.49 -1.23
C VAL A 113 -11.51 -16.69 -1.39
N THR A 114 -11.02 -16.52 -2.63
CA THR A 114 -9.59 -16.52 -2.94
C THR A 114 -9.16 -15.13 -3.38
N TRP A 115 -8.06 -14.63 -2.81
CA TRP A 115 -7.47 -13.34 -3.18
C TRP A 115 -5.95 -13.42 -3.11
N THR A 116 -5.29 -12.49 -3.80
CA THR A 116 -3.83 -12.35 -3.66
C THR A 116 -3.55 -11.34 -2.55
N ARG A 117 -2.67 -11.66 -1.61
CA ARG A 117 -2.03 -10.70 -0.72
C ARG A 117 -0.67 -10.34 -1.30
N VAL A 118 -0.42 -9.05 -1.53
CA VAL A 118 0.89 -8.55 -1.95
C VAL A 118 1.47 -7.71 -0.83
N GLY A 119 2.53 -8.22 -0.21
CA GLY A 119 3.31 -7.54 0.82
C GLY A 119 4.51 -6.84 0.21
N VAL A 120 4.77 -5.61 0.65
CA VAL A 120 5.95 -4.81 0.31
C VAL A 120 6.72 -4.57 1.59
N LYS A 121 7.78 -5.35 1.78
CA LYS A 121 8.58 -5.33 3.01
C LYS A 121 9.76 -4.38 2.87
N VAL A 122 9.89 -3.47 3.84
CA VAL A 122 11.00 -2.52 4.00
C VAL A 122 11.69 -2.79 5.34
N VAL A 123 13.00 -2.99 5.29
CA VAL A 123 13.86 -3.07 6.47
C VAL A 123 14.92 -2.00 6.35
N SER A 124 15.03 -1.13 7.35
CA SER A 124 15.94 0.02 7.32
C SER A 124 16.41 0.40 8.71
N THR A 125 17.64 0.88 8.81
CA THR A 125 18.19 1.44 10.06
C THR A 125 17.63 2.83 10.38
N LYS A 126 16.87 3.45 9.45
CA LYS A 126 16.21 4.72 9.69
C LYS A 126 15.01 4.54 10.61
N ARG A 127 14.68 5.63 11.30
CA ARG A 127 13.51 5.73 12.19
C ARG A 127 12.19 5.82 11.41
N SER A 128 12.22 6.29 10.17
CA SER A 128 11.03 6.47 9.35
C SER A 128 11.26 6.01 7.92
N GLU A 129 10.26 5.34 7.37
CA GLU A 129 10.22 4.92 5.98
C GLU A 129 8.80 5.06 5.43
N LYS A 130 8.72 5.04 4.11
CA LYS A 130 7.51 5.27 3.34
C LYS A 130 7.42 4.26 2.20
N VAL A 131 6.22 3.72 1.99
CA VAL A 131 5.87 2.89 0.84
C VAL A 131 4.70 3.54 0.11
N LYS A 132 4.77 3.64 -1.20
CA LYS A 132 3.67 4.11 -2.06
C LYS A 132 3.36 3.07 -3.12
N ILE A 133 2.12 2.59 -3.11
CA ILE A 133 1.53 1.71 -4.10
C ILE A 133 0.58 2.56 -4.95
N THR A 134 0.75 2.55 -6.26
CA THR A 134 -0.12 3.27 -7.20
C THR A 134 -0.75 2.28 -8.15
N VAL A 135 -2.08 2.26 -8.20
CA VAL A 135 -2.89 1.46 -9.11
C VAL A 135 -3.35 2.35 -10.25
N LEU A 136 -2.97 1.97 -11.46
CA LEU A 136 -3.20 2.67 -12.71
C LEU A 136 -4.05 1.79 -13.65
N PRO A 137 -4.76 2.38 -14.62
CA PRO A 137 -5.36 1.63 -15.72
C PRO A 137 -4.32 0.72 -16.40
N GLY A 138 -4.71 -0.48 -16.84
CA GLY A 138 -3.77 -1.44 -17.45
C GLY A 138 -3.08 -0.96 -18.72
N SER A 139 -3.65 0.05 -19.39
CA SER A 139 -3.04 0.73 -20.55
C SER A 139 -1.95 1.75 -20.18
N THR A 140 -1.82 2.10 -18.89
CA THR A 140 -0.88 3.11 -18.40
C THR A 140 0.35 2.44 -17.82
N ALA A 141 1.53 2.72 -18.37
CA ALA A 141 2.80 2.17 -17.87
C ALA A 141 3.15 2.73 -16.47
N CYS A 142 3.93 1.97 -15.71
CA CYS A 142 4.53 2.50 -14.50
C CYS A 142 5.55 3.60 -14.84
N PRO A 143 5.52 4.74 -14.12
CA PRO A 143 6.49 5.81 -14.27
C PRO A 143 7.89 5.39 -13.80
#